data_AF-A0A212KX48-F1
#
_entry.id   AF-A0A212KX48-F1
#
_cell.length_a   1.000
_cell.length_b   1.000
_cell.length_c   1.000
_cell.angle_alpha   90.00
_cell.angle_beta   90.00
_cell.angle_gamma   90.00
#
_symmetry.space_group_name_H-M   'P 1'
#
loop_
_entity.id
_entity.type
_entity.pdbx_description
1 polymer ?
#
loop_
_entity_poly.entity_id
_entity_poly.type
_entity_poly.pdbx_seq_one_letter_code
_entity_poly.pdbx_strand_id
1 'polypeptide(L)'
;MIDEKKVKGVIVYLERRKTRTYVGVLYEENKEFVFEYDKKYLYANNVIPVGLELPLTQSTFRSKHIFPSFQDRLPSRENPAYKEYCEAEGISVDEVDPFVLLATIGKKGPSSFVFEPLFQFRTFNGQNIRTYREWLGLTTREFADCFEISRSTLLRIENEKETGAEALKRLEIFVKYPHVAFDQVKNRGGKMINKKRRSVESKLQKEIAKKATPHS
;
A
#
# COMPACT_ATOMS: atom_id res chain seq x y z
N MET A 1 12.00 1.81 -7.01
CA MET A 1 10.90 1.02 -7.61
C MET A 1 9.89 0.69 -6.53
N ILE A 2 8.71 1.30 -6.61
CA ILE A 2 7.60 1.19 -5.66
C ILE A 2 6.38 0.86 -6.52
N ASP A 3 6.12 -0.43 -6.71
CA ASP A 3 4.79 -0.95 -7.09
C ASP A 3 4.84 -2.48 -6.99
N GLU A 4 4.72 -2.96 -5.77
CA GLU A 4 4.20 -4.31 -5.49
C GLU A 4 3.16 -4.08 -4.41
N LYS A 5 1.87 -4.24 -4.75
CA LYS A 5 0.79 -4.22 -3.77
C LYS A 5 0.91 -5.48 -2.92
N LYS A 6 1.79 -5.47 -1.93
CA LYS A 6 1.87 -6.56 -0.96
C LYS A 6 0.76 -6.37 0.07
N VAL A 7 -0.05 -7.41 0.26
CA VAL A 7 -1.01 -7.46 1.37
C VAL A 7 -0.19 -7.52 2.66
N LYS A 8 -0.40 -6.57 3.58
CA LYS A 8 0.31 -6.47 4.87
C LYS A 8 -0.58 -6.89 6.05
N GLY A 9 -1.86 -7.05 5.78
CA GLY A 9 -2.86 -7.34 6.79
C GLY A 9 -4.25 -7.40 6.18
N VAL A 10 -5.23 -7.43 7.06
CA VAL A 10 -6.65 -7.54 6.72
C VAL A 10 -7.43 -6.54 7.55
N ILE A 11 -8.28 -5.78 6.88
CA ILE A 11 -9.26 -4.87 7.47
C ILE A 11 -10.52 -5.70 7.77
N VAL A 12 -11.04 -5.59 8.99
CA VAL A 12 -12.22 -6.33 9.43
C VAL A 12 -13.42 -5.40 9.48
N TYR A 13 -14.52 -5.83 8.89
CA TYR A 13 -15.81 -5.15 8.93
C TYR A 13 -16.89 -6.07 9.49
N LEU A 14 -17.85 -5.48 10.20
CA LEU A 14 -19.10 -6.13 10.57
C LEU A 14 -20.18 -5.68 9.57
N GLU A 15 -20.65 -6.61 8.76
CA GLU A 15 -21.69 -6.38 7.76
C GLU A 15 -23.05 -6.86 8.31
N ARG A 16 -23.98 -5.91 8.45
CA ARG A 16 -25.39 -6.16 8.77
C ARG A 16 -26.25 -5.76 7.57
N ARG A 17 -27.52 -6.16 7.57
CA ARG A 17 -28.48 -5.91 6.46
C ARG A 17 -28.43 -4.52 5.83
N LYS A 18 -28.14 -3.46 6.60
CA LYS A 18 -28.13 -2.06 6.13
C LYS A 18 -26.84 -1.30 6.42
N THR A 19 -25.90 -1.89 7.16
CA THR A 19 -24.74 -1.16 7.68
C THR A 19 -23.49 -1.99 7.58
N ARG A 20 -22.40 -1.32 7.22
CA ARG A 20 -21.06 -1.87 7.28
C ARG A 20 -20.25 -1.04 8.25
N THR A 21 -19.81 -1.65 9.35
CA THR A 21 -19.06 -0.95 10.40
C THR A 21 -17.62 -1.45 10.39
N TYR A 22 -16.67 -0.53 10.38
CA TYR A 22 -15.26 -0.85 10.55
C TYR A 22 -15.02 -1.37 11.98
N VAL A 23 -14.45 -2.56 12.10
CA VAL A 23 -14.25 -3.27 13.38
C VAL A 23 -12.83 -3.07 13.87
N GLY A 24 -11.85 -3.19 12.97
CA GLY A 24 -10.44 -3.20 13.33
C GLY A 24 -9.57 -3.75 12.22
N VAL A 25 -8.31 -3.99 12.54
CA VAL A 25 -7.29 -4.42 11.57
C VAL A 25 -6.42 -5.53 12.16
N LEU A 26 -6.19 -6.57 11.37
CA LEU A 26 -5.20 -7.61 11.61
C LEU A 26 -3.96 -7.33 10.76
N TYR A 27 -2.78 -7.33 11.36
CA TYR A 27 -1.51 -7.15 10.63
C TYR A 27 -0.37 -7.87 11.33
N GLU A 28 0.79 -7.96 10.68
CA GLU A 28 2.01 -8.49 11.30
C GLU A 28 2.93 -7.35 11.77
N GLU A 29 3.44 -7.46 12.99
CA GLU A 29 4.45 -6.58 13.57
C GLU A 29 5.42 -7.41 14.40
N ASN A 30 6.73 -7.24 14.21
CA ASN A 30 7.78 -7.95 14.95
C ASN A 30 7.63 -9.50 14.96
N LYS A 31 7.15 -10.09 13.86
CA LYS A 31 6.84 -11.53 13.73
C LYS A 31 5.70 -12.01 14.63
N GLU A 32 4.82 -11.11 15.06
CA GLU A 32 3.59 -11.41 15.77
C GLU A 32 2.39 -10.91 14.97
N PHE A 33 1.31 -11.67 15.00
CA PHE A 33 0.01 -11.24 14.54
C PHE A 33 -0.60 -10.30 15.57
N VAL A 34 -0.95 -9.11 15.13
CA VAL A 34 -1.56 -8.06 15.94
C VAL A 34 -2.94 -7.77 15.41
N PHE A 35 -3.95 -7.90 16.26
CA PHE A 35 -5.29 -7.43 15.97
C PHE A 35 -5.61 -6.19 16.81
N GLU A 36 -5.98 -5.10 16.16
CA GLU A 36 -6.37 -3.86 16.81
C GLU A 36 -7.82 -3.51 16.46
N TYR A 37 -8.67 -3.41 17.48
CA TYR A 37 -10.03 -2.89 17.34
C TYR A 37 -10.03 -1.39 17.09
N ASP A 38 -10.94 -0.94 16.24
CA ASP A 38 -11.24 0.47 16.09
C ASP A 38 -11.86 1.03 17.38
N LYS A 39 -11.38 2.20 17.82
CA LYS A 39 -11.88 2.84 19.04
C LYS A 39 -13.38 3.13 18.95
N LYS A 40 -13.90 3.60 17.80
CA LYS A 40 -15.33 3.89 17.66
C LYS A 40 -16.15 2.62 17.71
N TYR A 41 -15.61 1.51 17.22
CA TYR A 41 -16.25 0.20 17.35
C TYR A 41 -16.37 -0.24 18.80
N LEU A 42 -15.31 -0.12 19.61
CA LEU A 42 -15.33 -0.50 21.04
C LEU A 42 -16.39 0.27 21.86
N TYR A 43 -16.62 1.54 21.54
CA TYR A 43 -17.60 2.39 22.23
C TYR A 43 -19.00 2.36 21.59
N ALA A 44 -19.19 1.64 20.49
CA ALA A 44 -20.48 1.57 19.82
C ALA A 44 -21.44 0.64 20.56
N ASN A 45 -22.74 0.93 20.46
CA ASN A 45 -23.77 0.07 21.05
C ASN A 45 -23.98 -1.20 20.21
N ASN A 46 -24.32 -2.30 20.88
CA ASN A 46 -24.65 -3.59 20.25
C ASN A 46 -23.54 -4.16 19.34
N VAL A 47 -22.27 -3.92 19.67
CA VAL A 47 -21.15 -4.55 18.97
C VAL A 47 -20.90 -5.97 19.47
N ILE A 48 -20.26 -6.77 18.64
CA ILE A 48 -19.87 -8.15 18.98
C ILE A 48 -18.35 -8.32 18.79
N PRO A 49 -17.69 -9.14 19.62
CA PRO A 49 -16.28 -9.46 19.41
C PRO A 49 -16.10 -10.28 18.13
N VAL A 50 -14.94 -10.15 17.50
CA VAL A 50 -14.54 -10.97 16.33
C VAL A 50 -14.45 -12.45 16.71
N GLY A 51 -13.99 -12.71 17.93
CA GLY A 51 -13.72 -14.04 18.48
C GLY A 51 -13.79 -14.04 20.00
N LEU A 52 -13.93 -15.23 20.60
CA LEU A 52 -13.92 -15.36 22.07
C LEU A 52 -12.57 -14.96 22.67
N GLU A 53 -11.50 -15.19 21.92
CA GLU A 53 -10.12 -14.82 22.24
C GLU A 53 -9.82 -13.32 22.01
N LEU A 54 -10.76 -12.59 21.43
CA LEU A 54 -10.65 -11.16 21.13
C LEU A 54 -11.78 -10.38 21.83
N PRO A 55 -11.86 -10.38 23.17
CA PRO A 55 -12.92 -9.69 23.89
C PRO A 55 -12.89 -8.19 23.65
N LEU A 56 -14.05 -7.52 23.74
CA LEU A 56 -14.16 -6.07 23.56
C LEU A 56 -13.60 -5.26 24.74
N THR A 57 -13.00 -5.92 25.74
CA THR A 57 -12.41 -5.30 26.94
C THR A 57 -11.03 -4.70 26.68
N GLN A 58 -10.39 -5.05 25.57
CA GLN A 58 -9.06 -4.60 25.21
C GLN A 58 -9.02 -4.19 23.74
N SER A 59 -8.21 -3.17 23.42
CA SER A 59 -8.12 -2.63 22.06
C SER A 59 -7.16 -3.41 21.16
N THR A 60 -6.15 -4.06 21.71
CA THR A 60 -5.04 -4.63 20.93
C THR A 60 -4.66 -6.01 21.46
N PHE A 61 -4.59 -6.99 20.58
CA PHE A 61 -4.22 -8.38 20.88
C PHE A 61 -2.99 -8.77 20.07
N ARG A 62 -2.12 -9.58 20.66
CA ARG A 62 -0.87 -10.04 20.03
C ARG A 62 -0.73 -11.55 20.19
N SER A 63 -0.22 -12.21 19.17
CA SER A 63 0.03 -13.65 19.18
C SER A 63 1.11 -14.03 18.16
N LYS A 64 1.90 -15.07 18.46
CA LYS A 64 2.86 -15.65 17.49
C LYS A 64 2.18 -16.45 16.38
N HIS A 65 0.94 -16.87 16.62
CA HIS A 65 0.12 -17.60 15.67
C HIS A 65 -1.13 -16.77 15.33
N ILE A 66 -1.66 -16.95 14.14
CA ILE A 66 -2.91 -16.32 13.75
C ILE A 66 -4.04 -16.74 14.71
N PHE A 67 -4.92 -15.81 15.07
CA PHE A 67 -5.96 -16.12 16.06
C PHE A 67 -6.98 -17.12 15.49
N PRO A 68 -7.50 -18.04 16.32
CA PRO A 68 -8.47 -19.06 15.91
C PRO A 68 -9.63 -18.51 15.07
N SER A 69 -10.23 -17.38 15.46
CA SER A 69 -11.39 -16.80 14.75
C SER A 69 -11.07 -16.33 13.32
N PHE A 70 -9.80 -16.08 13.01
CA PHE A 70 -9.34 -15.84 11.65
C PHE A 70 -8.98 -17.15 10.95
N GLN A 71 -8.29 -18.07 11.64
CA GLN A 71 -7.94 -19.39 11.09
C GLN A 71 -9.18 -20.16 10.60
N ASP A 72 -10.27 -20.10 11.37
CA ASP A 72 -11.54 -20.78 11.06
C ASP A 72 -12.21 -20.27 9.78
N ARG A 73 -11.73 -19.17 9.18
CA ARG A 73 -12.20 -18.68 7.87
C ARG A 73 -11.53 -19.35 6.70
N LEU A 74 -10.39 -19.99 6.91
CA LEU A 74 -9.63 -20.58 5.83
C LEU A 74 -10.15 -22.00 5.58
N PRO A 75 -10.66 -22.30 4.37
CA PRO A 75 -11.02 -23.67 4.04
C PRO A 75 -9.76 -24.56 4.10
N SER A 76 -9.92 -25.79 4.58
CA SER A 76 -8.82 -26.75 4.59
C SER A 76 -8.37 -27.08 3.16
N ARG A 77 -7.08 -27.33 2.98
CA ARG A 77 -6.49 -27.65 1.66
C ARG A 77 -6.96 -28.98 1.11
N GLU A 78 -7.42 -29.88 1.98
CA GLU A 78 -8.01 -31.16 1.63
C GLU A 78 -9.43 -31.02 1.07
N ASN A 79 -10.04 -29.83 1.15
CA ASN A 79 -11.35 -29.57 0.55
C ASN A 79 -11.26 -29.70 -0.99
N PRO A 80 -12.07 -30.57 -1.63
CA PRO A 80 -12.06 -30.73 -3.09
C PRO A 80 -12.28 -29.41 -3.86
N ALA A 81 -13.05 -28.48 -3.29
CA ALA A 81 -13.33 -27.18 -3.89
C ALA A 81 -12.22 -26.12 -3.62
N TYR A 82 -11.18 -26.43 -2.82
CA TYR A 82 -10.12 -25.47 -2.48
C TYR A 82 -9.45 -24.91 -3.74
N LYS A 83 -9.15 -25.79 -4.71
CA LYS A 83 -8.55 -25.39 -5.99
C LYS A 83 -9.45 -24.41 -6.75
N GLU A 84 -10.75 -24.67 -6.79
CA GLU A 84 -11.74 -23.81 -7.45
C GLU A 84 -11.83 -22.44 -6.77
N TYR A 85 -11.77 -22.39 -5.44
CA TYR A 85 -11.72 -21.12 -4.69
C TYR A 85 -10.47 -20.31 -5.04
N CYS A 86 -9.30 -20.95 -5.10
CA CYS A 86 -8.05 -20.28 -5.48
C CYS A 86 -8.11 -19.74 -6.92
N GLU A 87 -8.61 -20.53 -7.87
CA GLU A 87 -8.76 -20.13 -9.28
C GLU A 87 -9.73 -18.96 -9.43
N ALA A 88 -10.87 -18.99 -8.75
CA ALA A 88 -11.88 -17.92 -8.81
C ALA A 88 -11.35 -16.57 -8.29
N GLU A 89 -10.48 -16.58 -7.29
CA GLU A 89 -9.84 -15.39 -6.72
C GLU A 89 -8.49 -15.04 -7.39
N GLY A 90 -8.04 -15.85 -8.37
CA GLY A 90 -6.79 -15.63 -9.10
C GLY A 90 -5.51 -15.77 -8.25
N ILE A 91 -5.55 -16.61 -7.21
CA ILE A 91 -4.40 -16.88 -6.33
C ILE A 91 -3.83 -18.28 -6.57
N SER A 92 -2.56 -18.49 -6.19
CA SER A 92 -1.93 -19.81 -6.26
C SER A 92 -2.56 -20.78 -5.25
N VAL A 93 -2.72 -22.05 -5.64
CA VAL A 93 -3.13 -23.13 -4.73
C VAL A 93 -2.10 -23.33 -3.62
N ASP A 94 -0.83 -23.03 -3.91
CA ASP A 94 0.28 -23.12 -2.97
C ASP A 94 0.43 -21.86 -2.09
N GLU A 95 -0.46 -20.88 -2.20
CA GLU A 95 -0.41 -19.66 -1.38
C GLU A 95 -0.43 -20.00 0.12
N VAL A 96 0.52 -19.43 0.86
CA VAL A 96 0.75 -19.66 2.29
C VAL A 96 0.60 -18.39 3.11
N ASP A 97 0.59 -17.22 2.49
CA ASP A 97 0.43 -15.95 3.19
C ASP A 97 -1.00 -15.87 3.78
N PRO A 98 -1.15 -15.89 5.11
CA PRO A 98 -2.46 -15.91 5.74
C PRO A 98 -3.28 -14.67 5.41
N PHE A 99 -2.65 -13.51 5.17
CA PHE A 99 -3.39 -12.29 4.84
C PHE A 99 -3.95 -12.33 3.41
N VAL A 100 -3.20 -12.91 2.46
CA VAL A 100 -3.70 -13.13 1.11
C VAL A 100 -4.88 -14.09 1.14
N LEU A 101 -4.75 -15.22 1.82
CA LEU A 101 -5.83 -16.21 1.95
C LEU A 101 -7.08 -15.63 2.63
N LEU A 102 -6.92 -14.89 3.72
CA LEU A 102 -8.03 -14.25 4.43
C LEU A 102 -8.73 -13.17 3.61
N ALA A 103 -7.99 -12.41 2.80
CA ALA A 103 -8.55 -11.34 1.97
C ALA A 103 -9.26 -11.85 0.70
N THR A 104 -9.06 -13.12 0.35
CA THR A 104 -9.57 -13.76 -0.88
C THR A 104 -10.56 -14.87 -0.52
N ILE A 105 -10.08 -16.10 -0.31
CA ILE A 105 -10.92 -17.28 -0.05
C ILE A 105 -11.54 -17.27 1.35
N GLY A 106 -10.94 -16.56 2.32
CA GLY A 106 -11.47 -16.36 3.67
C GLY A 106 -12.33 -15.08 3.83
N LYS A 107 -12.58 -14.36 2.73
CA LYS A 107 -13.19 -13.02 2.74
C LYS A 107 -14.56 -12.95 3.38
N LYS A 108 -15.39 -13.97 3.12
CA LYS A 108 -16.75 -14.13 3.66
C LYS A 108 -16.87 -15.54 4.22
N GLY A 109 -17.39 -15.64 5.44
CA GLY A 109 -17.66 -16.92 6.09
C GLY A 109 -19.08 -16.98 6.65
N PRO A 110 -19.38 -17.96 7.53
CA PRO A 110 -20.70 -18.13 8.11
C PRO A 110 -21.12 -16.99 9.07
N SER A 111 -20.19 -16.14 9.50
CA SER A 111 -20.49 -14.99 10.34
C SER A 111 -20.69 -13.69 9.55
N SER A 112 -21.23 -12.67 10.21
CA SER A 112 -21.37 -11.30 9.69
C SER A 112 -20.06 -10.51 9.51
N PHE A 113 -18.89 -11.11 9.77
CA PHE A 113 -17.61 -10.44 9.57
C PHE A 113 -17.10 -10.63 8.15
N VAL A 114 -16.58 -9.54 7.57
CA VAL A 114 -16.02 -9.50 6.22
C VAL A 114 -14.60 -8.97 6.29
N PHE A 115 -13.70 -9.63 5.56
CA PHE A 115 -12.27 -9.36 5.56
C PHE A 115 -11.86 -8.71 4.23
N GLU A 116 -11.13 -7.62 4.28
CA GLU A 116 -10.61 -6.93 3.10
C GLU A 116 -9.11 -6.75 3.17
N PRO A 117 -8.38 -6.76 2.04
CA PRO A 117 -6.94 -6.61 2.06
C PRO A 117 -6.52 -5.23 2.57
N LEU A 118 -5.63 -5.20 3.56
CA LEU A 118 -4.83 -4.02 3.88
C LEU A 118 -3.56 -4.06 3.04
N PHE A 119 -3.52 -3.26 1.98
CA PHE A 119 -2.32 -3.14 1.17
C PHE A 119 -1.26 -2.29 1.87
N GLN A 120 -0.03 -2.78 1.92
CA GLN A 120 1.11 -1.90 2.08
C GLN A 120 1.34 -1.19 0.75
N PHE A 121 0.82 0.02 0.65
CA PHE A 121 1.48 0.99 -0.20
C PHE A 121 2.88 1.16 0.41
N ARG A 122 3.95 0.82 -0.31
CA ARG A 122 5.26 1.37 0.07
C ARG A 122 5.03 2.87 0.15
N THR A 123 5.16 3.43 1.34
CA THR A 123 4.99 4.86 1.56
C THR A 123 6.02 5.55 0.71
N PHE A 124 5.57 6.11 -0.41
CA PHE A 124 6.40 6.99 -1.19
C PHE A 124 6.75 8.18 -0.31
N ASN A 125 8.03 8.29 0.05
CA ASN A 125 8.50 9.22 1.07
C ASN A 125 9.55 10.19 0.52
N GLY A 126 10.04 11.07 1.39
CA GLY A 126 11.07 12.04 1.07
C GLY A 126 12.35 11.43 0.50
N GLN A 127 12.75 10.29 1.03
CA GLN A 127 13.95 9.60 0.58
C GLN A 127 13.80 9.11 -0.88
N ASN A 128 12.60 8.67 -1.29
CA ASN A 128 12.34 8.31 -2.68
C ASN A 128 12.52 9.49 -3.64
N ILE A 129 12.06 10.69 -3.24
CA ILE A 129 12.25 11.93 -4.00
C ILE A 129 13.71 12.30 -4.10
N ARG A 130 14.43 12.23 -2.98
CA ARG A 130 15.86 12.54 -2.95
C ARG A 130 16.65 11.65 -3.90
N THR A 131 16.45 10.33 -3.81
CA THR A 131 17.10 9.36 -4.70
C THR A 131 16.73 9.58 -6.17
N TYR A 132 15.46 9.89 -6.46
CA TYR A 132 15.03 10.17 -7.83
C TYR A 132 15.68 11.44 -8.39
N ARG A 133 15.73 12.52 -7.60
CA ARG A 133 16.41 13.77 -7.97
C ARG A 133 17.90 13.56 -8.24
N GLU A 134 18.57 12.81 -7.36
CA GLU A 134 19.99 12.45 -7.51
C GLU A 134 20.22 11.57 -8.74
N TRP A 135 19.34 10.61 -9.01
CA TRP A 135 19.36 9.80 -10.24
C TRP A 135 19.21 10.66 -11.50
N LEU A 136 18.35 11.68 -11.49
CA LEU A 136 18.27 12.66 -12.57
C LEU A 136 19.53 13.53 -12.69
N GLY A 137 20.31 13.65 -11.61
CA GLY A 137 21.49 14.51 -11.53
C GLY A 137 21.13 15.99 -11.32
N LEU A 138 19.97 16.26 -10.71
CA LEU A 138 19.46 17.61 -10.47
C LEU A 138 19.78 18.09 -9.06
N THR A 139 20.14 19.36 -8.93
CA THR A 139 20.18 20.03 -7.62
C THR A 139 18.76 20.25 -7.10
N THR A 140 18.61 20.48 -5.80
CA THR A 140 17.31 20.81 -5.17
C THR A 140 16.63 22.00 -5.86
N ARG A 141 17.41 23.02 -6.27
CA ARG A 141 16.89 24.20 -6.97
C ARG A 141 16.36 23.86 -8.36
N GLU A 142 17.15 23.16 -9.17
CA GLU A 142 16.73 22.80 -10.53
C GLU A 142 15.52 21.86 -10.51
N PHE A 143 15.49 20.91 -9.58
CA PHE A 143 14.35 20.00 -9.42
C PHE A 143 13.10 20.76 -8.99
N ALA A 144 13.21 21.64 -7.99
CA ALA A 144 12.11 22.50 -7.54
C ALA A 144 11.52 23.35 -8.67
N ASP A 145 12.39 24.02 -9.44
CA ASP A 145 11.99 24.87 -10.55
C ASP A 145 11.34 24.06 -11.70
N CYS A 146 11.87 22.88 -12.00
CA CYS A 146 11.38 22.03 -13.10
C CYS A 146 10.02 21.37 -12.76
N PHE A 147 9.85 20.90 -11.53
CA PHE A 147 8.65 20.17 -11.08
C PHE A 147 7.64 21.05 -10.34
N GLU A 148 7.79 22.38 -10.44
CA GLU A 148 6.86 23.38 -9.90
C GLU A 148 6.54 23.17 -8.41
N ILE A 149 7.57 22.89 -7.61
CA ILE A 149 7.47 22.78 -6.16
C ILE A 149 8.37 23.81 -5.51
N SER A 150 7.90 24.45 -4.42
CA SER A 150 8.76 25.38 -3.70
C SER A 150 9.97 24.64 -3.13
N ARG A 151 11.15 25.28 -3.15
CA ARG A 151 12.37 24.72 -2.54
C ARG A 151 12.18 24.38 -1.06
N SER A 152 11.41 25.19 -0.34
CA SER A 152 11.10 24.95 1.07
C SER A 152 10.26 23.69 1.27
N THR A 153 9.25 23.47 0.42
CA THR A 153 8.40 22.28 0.45
C THR A 153 9.20 21.04 0.10
N LEU A 154 10.04 21.10 -0.95
CA LEU A 154 10.91 20.01 -1.36
C LEU A 154 11.87 19.59 -0.24
N LEU A 155 12.52 20.56 0.42
CA LEU A 155 13.40 20.27 1.57
C LEU A 155 12.64 19.68 2.75
N ARG A 156 11.42 20.12 3.03
CA ARG A 156 10.59 19.54 4.10
C ARG A 156 10.20 18.09 3.80
N ILE A 157 9.85 17.82 2.53
CA ILE A 157 9.56 16.48 2.04
C ILE A 157 10.79 15.59 2.18
N GLU A 158 11.96 16.01 1.64
CA GLU A 158 13.20 15.23 1.68
C GLU A 158 13.69 14.95 3.11
N ASN A 159 13.30 15.77 4.09
CA ASN A 159 13.61 15.59 5.52
C ASN A 159 12.46 14.97 6.33
N GLU A 160 11.47 14.35 5.68
CA GLU A 160 10.35 13.61 6.30
C GLU A 160 9.54 14.42 7.33
N LYS A 161 9.35 15.72 7.10
CA LYS A 161 8.47 16.55 7.95
C LYS A 161 7.00 16.38 7.52
N GLU A 162 6.06 16.34 8.48
CA GLU A 162 4.62 16.01 8.30
C GLU A 162 3.82 16.81 7.26
N THR A 163 4.41 17.86 6.69
CA THR A 163 3.75 18.79 5.77
C THR A 163 4.19 18.56 4.33
N GLY A 164 3.22 18.55 3.41
CA GLY A 164 3.47 18.43 1.97
C GLY A 164 2.94 17.15 1.33
N ALA A 165 2.00 16.45 1.99
CA ALA A 165 1.38 15.22 1.47
C ALA A 165 0.88 15.35 0.03
N GLU A 166 0.26 16.47 -0.33
CA GLU A 166 -0.24 16.71 -1.69
C GLU A 166 0.90 16.86 -2.72
N ALA A 167 1.94 17.62 -2.36
CA ALA A 167 3.11 17.78 -3.19
C ALA A 167 3.89 16.46 -3.35
N LEU A 168 3.96 15.65 -2.28
CA LEU A 168 4.57 14.33 -2.30
C LEU A 168 3.82 13.37 -3.24
N LYS A 169 2.49 13.35 -3.20
CA LYS A 169 1.65 12.59 -4.15
C LYS A 169 1.88 13.04 -5.60
N ARG A 170 1.93 14.35 -5.86
CA ARG A 170 2.25 14.86 -7.20
C ARG A 170 3.63 14.39 -7.67
N LEU A 171 4.62 14.43 -6.79
CA LEU A 171 5.97 13.97 -7.13
C LEU A 171 6.03 12.45 -7.32
N GLU A 172 5.20 11.69 -6.62
CA GLU A 172 5.03 10.24 -6.83
C GLU A 172 4.63 9.91 -8.26
N ILE A 173 3.71 10.68 -8.84
CA ILE A 173 3.27 10.52 -10.23
C ILE A 173 4.47 10.60 -11.18
N PHE A 174 5.38 11.57 -10.99
CA PHE A 174 6.57 11.71 -11.86
C PHE A 174 7.53 10.53 -11.73
N VAL A 175 7.70 9.99 -10.53
CA VAL A 175 8.55 8.80 -10.33
C VAL A 175 7.90 7.54 -10.91
N LYS A 176 6.59 7.41 -10.76
CA LYS A 176 5.82 6.25 -11.21
C LYS A 176 5.68 6.21 -12.73
N TYR A 177 5.48 7.37 -13.35
CA TYR A 177 5.21 7.52 -14.78
C TYR A 177 6.27 8.37 -15.47
N PRO A 178 7.38 7.76 -15.95
CA PRO A 178 8.49 8.47 -16.58
C PRO A 178 8.11 9.34 -17.78
N HIS A 179 7.05 8.99 -18.52
CA HIS A 179 6.54 9.81 -19.63
C HIS A 179 6.00 11.17 -19.13
N VAL A 180 5.30 11.20 -18.00
CA VAL A 180 4.81 12.43 -17.38
C VAL A 180 5.98 13.31 -16.93
N ALA A 181 7.01 12.70 -16.34
CA ALA A 181 8.23 13.42 -15.95
C ALA A 181 9.00 13.96 -17.17
N PHE A 182 9.04 13.20 -18.27
CA PHE A 182 9.67 13.62 -19.52
C PHE A 182 8.98 14.85 -20.11
N ASP A 183 7.65 14.83 -20.20
CA ASP A 183 6.87 15.97 -20.69
C ASP A 183 7.02 17.19 -19.79
N GLN A 184 7.06 17.00 -18.47
CA GLN A 184 7.33 18.07 -17.52
C GLN A 184 8.69 18.74 -17.77
N VAL A 185 9.75 17.93 -17.93
CA VAL A 185 11.09 18.43 -18.24
C VAL A 185 11.14 19.13 -19.60
N LYS A 186 10.43 18.61 -20.59
CA LYS A 186 10.38 19.20 -21.93
C LYS A 186 9.71 20.59 -21.90
N ASN A 187 8.63 20.73 -21.14
CA ASN A 187 7.84 21.96 -21.06
C ASN A 187 8.43 23.01 -20.12
N ARG A 188 9.05 22.59 -19.02
CA ARG A 188 9.50 23.49 -17.94
C ARG A 188 11.00 23.54 -17.71
N GLY A 189 11.76 22.66 -18.34
CA GLY A 189 13.22 22.59 -18.21
C GLY A 189 14.01 23.73 -18.86
N GLY A 190 13.34 24.77 -19.37
CA GLY A 190 13.99 25.93 -20.03
C GLY A 190 14.94 26.72 -19.13
N LYS A 191 14.80 26.64 -17.80
CA LYS A 191 15.73 27.25 -16.83
C LYS A 191 16.97 26.41 -16.55
N MET A 192 17.04 25.18 -17.05
CA MET A 192 18.19 24.29 -16.88
C MET A 192 19.21 24.47 -18.02
N ILE A 193 20.48 24.21 -17.73
CA ILE A 193 21.53 24.18 -18.75
C ILE A 193 21.18 23.13 -19.81
N ASN A 194 21.22 23.49 -21.10
CA ASN A 194 20.78 22.65 -22.21
C ASN A 194 21.40 21.24 -22.19
N LYS A 195 22.72 21.14 -21.95
CA LYS A 195 23.42 19.84 -21.82
C LYS A 195 22.83 18.96 -20.71
N LYS A 196 22.47 19.57 -19.57
CA LYS A 196 21.91 18.88 -18.41
C LYS A 196 20.47 18.45 -18.67
N ARG A 197 19.67 19.32 -19.29
CA ARG A 197 18.31 19.00 -19.75
C ARG A 197 18.29 17.80 -20.69
N ARG A 198 19.15 17.78 -21.72
CA ARG A 198 19.27 16.63 -22.65
C ARG A 198 19.66 15.34 -21.94
N SER A 199 20.54 15.42 -20.93
CA SER A 199 20.92 14.26 -20.11
C SER A 199 19.74 13.70 -19.33
N VAL A 200 18.94 14.56 -18.71
CA VAL A 200 17.70 14.19 -18.00
C VAL A 200 16.68 13.57 -18.96
N GLU A 201 16.42 14.21 -20.10
CA GLU A 201 15.50 13.72 -21.13
C GLU A 201 15.93 12.33 -21.62
N SER A 202 17.22 12.11 -21.88
CA SER A 202 17.75 10.81 -22.29
C SER A 202 17.59 9.72 -21.23
N LYS A 203 17.81 10.05 -19.94
CA LYS A 203 17.57 9.10 -18.83
C LYS A 203 16.11 8.68 -18.74
N LEU A 204 15.20 9.65 -18.82
CA LEU A 204 13.76 9.39 -18.77
C LEU A 204 13.30 8.58 -19.99
N GLN A 205 13.81 8.87 -21.18
CA GLN A 205 13.47 8.13 -22.40
C GLN A 205 13.92 6.66 -22.33
N LYS A 206 15.11 6.39 -21.78
CA LYS A 206 15.57 5.01 -21.52
C LYS A 206 14.67 4.29 -20.52
N GLU A 207 14.22 4.97 -19.47
CA GLU A 207 13.32 4.40 -18.47
C GLU A 207 11.92 4.12 -19.05
N ILE A 208 11.41 4.98 -19.93
CA ILE A 208 10.16 4.75 -20.68
C ILE A 208 10.30 3.49 -21.54
N ALA A 209 11.38 3.37 -22.31
CA ALA A 209 11.63 2.22 -23.17
C ALA A 209 11.71 0.91 -22.37
N LYS A 210 12.43 0.93 -21.22
CA LYS A 210 12.53 -0.23 -20.32
C LYS A 210 11.17 -0.70 -19.80
N LYS A 211 10.26 0.22 -19.51
CA LYS A 211 8.89 -0.12 -19.05
C LYS A 211 7.95 -0.53 -20.18
N ALA A 212 8.26 -0.21 -21.44
CA ALA A 212 7.44 -0.54 -22.60
C ALA A 212 7.71 -1.95 -23.16
N THR A 213 8.89 -2.52 -22.90
CA THR A 213 9.18 -3.95 -23.12
C THR A 213 8.65 -4.78 -21.95
N PRO A 214 7.60 -5.60 -22.13
CA PRO A 214 7.26 -6.63 -21.15
C PRO A 214 8.45 -7.58 -21.04
N HIS A 215 8.77 -8.05 -19.84
CA HIS A 215 9.69 -9.17 -19.68
C HIS A 215 9.13 -10.36 -20.50
N SER A 216 9.84 -10.73 -21.56
CA SER A 216 9.73 -12.03 -22.23
C SER A 216 10.23 -13.14 -21.31
#